data_AF-A0ABD4QVJ1-F1
#
_entry.id   AF-A0ABD4QVJ1-F1
#
_cell.length_a   1.000
_cell.length_b   1.000
_cell.length_c   1.000
_cell.angle_alpha   90.00
_cell.angle_beta   90.00
_cell.angle_gamma   90.00
#
_symmetry.space_group_name_H-M   'P 1'
#
loop_
_entity.id
_entity.type
_entity.pdbx_description
1 polymer ?
#
loop_
_entity_poly.entity_id
_entity_poly.type
_entity_poly.pdbx_seq_one_letter_code
_entity_poly.pdbx_strand_id
1 'polypeptide(L)'
;MRQISSYSLKLSLIVIMSSLLSACGFHLRGDYSVPEELNRVSVTSYDQYSTFTRMVKNQLRMSDIEIVSPSETVPNIYLISESVGERTLSLYQNTRAAELELTFNASYSVTLPEVGIKTFSTSVTRSYLDNPLTALAKSVERDMIEDEMRKLAATQILRQMARLKADIAANEHQLEQQENEQQRTDQQAYEINTVESEPSQFTAPATN
;
A
#
# COMPACT_ATOMS: atom_id res chain seq x y z
N MET A 1 59.37 -8.36 -13.65
CA MET A 1 58.60 -7.86 -12.48
C MET A 1 57.50 -6.82 -12.80
N ARG A 2 57.27 -6.36 -14.05
CA ARG A 2 56.24 -5.34 -14.37
C ARG A 2 54.80 -5.86 -14.60
N GLN A 3 54.59 -7.16 -14.82
CA GLN A 3 53.27 -7.72 -15.13
C GLN A 3 52.36 -7.86 -13.90
N ILE A 4 52.91 -8.04 -12.70
CA ILE A 4 52.10 -8.24 -11.47
C ILE A 4 51.36 -6.94 -11.10
N SER A 5 51.98 -5.78 -11.34
CA SER A 5 51.40 -4.46 -11.05
C SER A 5 50.18 -4.14 -11.92
N SER A 6 50.18 -4.52 -13.20
CA SER A 6 49.04 -4.29 -14.09
C SER A 6 47.85 -5.21 -13.79
N TYR A 7 48.08 -6.44 -13.33
CA TYR A 7 47.01 -7.33 -12.88
C TYR A 7 46.39 -6.86 -11.55
N SER A 8 47.21 -6.43 -10.59
CA SER A 8 46.71 -5.86 -9.32
C SER A 8 45.91 -4.57 -9.54
N LEU A 9 46.31 -3.73 -10.51
CA LEU A 9 45.56 -2.52 -10.86
C LEU A 9 44.20 -2.84 -11.51
N LYS A 10 44.17 -3.82 -12.44
CA LYS A 10 42.92 -4.30 -13.05
C LYS A 10 41.99 -4.94 -12.02
N LEU A 11 42.53 -5.72 -11.08
CA LEU A 11 41.76 -6.35 -10.02
C LEU A 11 41.17 -5.33 -9.06
N SER A 12 41.93 -4.30 -8.69
CA SER A 12 41.43 -3.19 -7.87
C SER A 12 40.30 -2.42 -8.57
N LEU A 13 40.42 -2.18 -9.88
CA LEU A 13 39.37 -1.52 -10.68
C LEU A 13 38.06 -2.33 -10.71
N ILE A 14 38.15 -3.66 -10.86
CA ILE A 14 36.98 -4.54 -10.86
C ILE A 14 36.30 -4.56 -9.49
N VAL A 15 37.07 -4.64 -8.40
CA VAL A 15 36.54 -4.60 -7.04
C VAL A 15 35.84 -3.28 -6.76
N ILE A 16 36.47 -2.15 -7.11
CA ILE A 16 35.89 -0.81 -6.97
C ILE A 16 34.58 -0.71 -7.76
N MET A 17 34.55 -1.18 -9.00
CA MET A 17 33.34 -1.08 -9.83
C MET A 17 32.21 -1.99 -9.34
N SER A 18 32.51 -3.18 -8.80
CA SER A 18 31.51 -4.05 -8.18
C SER A 18 30.92 -3.47 -6.88
N SER A 19 31.76 -2.79 -6.07
CA SER A 19 31.31 -2.13 -4.84
C SER A 19 30.41 -0.93 -5.13
N LEU A 20 30.74 -0.14 -6.16
CA LEU A 20 29.92 0.97 -6.62
C LEU A 20 28.53 0.52 -7.11
N LEU A 21 28.42 -0.67 -7.72
CA LEU A 21 27.13 -1.26 -8.13
C LEU A 21 26.29 -1.73 -6.93
N SER A 22 26.91 -2.38 -5.93
CA SER A 22 26.21 -2.85 -4.72
C SER A 22 25.83 -1.71 -3.76
N ALA A 23 26.54 -0.58 -3.80
CA ALA A 23 26.28 0.59 -2.98
C ALA A 23 24.98 1.34 -3.35
N CYS A 24 24.38 1.06 -4.51
CA CYS A 24 23.10 1.68 -4.90
C CYS A 24 21.90 1.16 -4.11
N GLY A 25 22.07 0.20 -3.19
CA GLY A 25 21.03 -0.26 -2.27
C GLY A 25 19.83 -0.94 -2.94
N PHE A 26 19.89 -1.18 -4.26
CA PHE A 26 18.89 -1.93 -5.00
C PHE A 26 18.91 -3.38 -4.55
N HIS A 27 17.90 -3.74 -3.77
CA HIS A 27 17.58 -5.13 -3.50
C HIS A 27 16.43 -5.52 -4.41
N LEU A 28 16.48 -6.74 -4.95
CA LEU A 28 15.30 -7.35 -5.56
C LEU A 28 14.16 -7.18 -4.55
N ARG A 29 13.09 -6.51 -4.98
CA ARG A 29 11.85 -6.43 -4.23
C ARG A 29 11.46 -7.89 -4.02
N GLY A 30 11.69 -8.41 -2.81
CA GLY A 30 11.36 -9.79 -2.46
C GLY A 30 9.91 -10.08 -2.81
N ASP A 31 9.53 -11.35 -2.78
CA ASP A 31 8.14 -11.73 -3.04
C ASP A 31 7.24 -10.85 -2.18
N TYR A 32 6.40 -10.04 -2.84
CA TYR A 32 5.46 -9.18 -2.15
C TYR A 32 4.39 -10.15 -1.69
N SER A 33 4.67 -10.88 -0.62
CA SER A 33 3.69 -11.70 0.07
C SER A 33 2.62 -10.73 0.52
N VAL A 34 1.61 -10.58 -0.33
CA VAL A 34 0.31 -10.04 0.01
C VAL A 34 -0.01 -10.73 1.33
N PRO A 35 -0.02 -10.00 2.48
CA PRO A 35 -0.08 -10.65 3.77
C PRO A 35 -1.29 -11.57 3.77
N GLU A 36 -1.15 -12.82 4.23
CA GLU A 36 -2.05 -13.95 3.97
C GLU A 36 -3.55 -13.60 4.12
N GLU A 37 -3.89 -12.68 5.03
CA GLU A 37 -5.28 -12.19 5.19
C GLU A 37 -5.80 -11.28 4.05
N LEU A 38 -5.01 -10.98 3.00
CA LEU A 38 -5.43 -10.28 1.76
C LEU A 38 -5.60 -11.23 0.58
N ASN A 39 -5.41 -12.53 0.79
CA ASN A 39 -5.68 -13.53 -0.24
C ASN A 39 -7.13 -13.51 -0.71
N ARG A 40 -8.07 -12.96 0.08
CA ARG A 40 -9.49 -12.92 -0.26
C ARG A 40 -10.05 -11.50 -0.10
N VAL A 41 -10.68 -10.99 -1.16
CA VAL A 41 -11.36 -9.70 -1.14
C VAL A 41 -12.68 -9.79 -1.90
N SER A 42 -13.68 -9.00 -1.49
CA SER A 42 -14.89 -8.80 -2.29
C SER A 42 -14.81 -7.48 -3.04
N VAL A 43 -15.35 -7.45 -4.27
CA VAL A 43 -15.37 -6.24 -5.10
C VAL A 43 -16.79 -5.96 -5.55
N THR A 44 -17.32 -4.84 -5.07
CA THR A 44 -18.61 -4.27 -5.46
C THR A 44 -18.37 -2.99 -6.25
N SER A 45 -19.33 -2.58 -7.08
CA SER A 45 -19.13 -1.44 -7.98
C SER A 45 -20.45 -0.77 -8.32
N TYR A 46 -20.38 0.52 -8.63
CA TYR A 46 -21.46 1.31 -9.22
C TYR A 46 -21.97 0.70 -10.53
N ASP A 47 -21.08 0.08 -11.31
CA ASP A 47 -21.41 -0.68 -12.52
C ASP A 47 -20.52 -1.94 -12.59
N GLN A 48 -21.17 -3.10 -12.47
CA GLN A 48 -20.50 -4.40 -12.50
C GLN A 48 -19.87 -4.76 -13.86
N TYR A 49 -20.30 -4.12 -14.96
CA TYR A 49 -19.85 -4.39 -16.32
C TYR A 49 -18.88 -3.34 -16.87
N SER A 50 -18.61 -2.26 -16.13
CA SER A 50 -17.72 -1.20 -16.59
C SER A 50 -16.31 -1.73 -16.86
N THR A 51 -15.63 -1.10 -17.82
CA THR A 51 -14.25 -1.43 -18.18
C THR A 51 -13.31 -1.33 -16.98
N PHE A 52 -13.48 -0.30 -16.14
CA PHE A 52 -12.68 -0.13 -14.93
C PHE A 52 -12.94 -1.21 -13.89
N THR A 53 -14.20 -1.59 -13.63
CA THR A 53 -14.51 -2.71 -12.72
C THR A 53 -13.81 -3.99 -13.16
N ARG A 54 -13.83 -4.28 -14.47
CA ARG A 54 -13.12 -5.43 -15.04
C ARG A 54 -11.61 -5.32 -14.86
N MET A 55 -11.02 -4.13 -15.05
CA MET A 55 -9.59 -3.90 -14.85
C MET A 55 -9.15 -4.04 -13.39
N VAL A 56 -9.93 -3.54 -12.43
CA VAL A 56 -9.67 -3.72 -11.00
C VAL A 56 -9.70 -5.20 -10.63
N LYS A 57 -10.73 -5.94 -11.06
CA LYS A 57 -10.83 -7.39 -10.81
C LYS A 57 -9.66 -8.15 -11.46
N ASN A 58 -9.26 -7.78 -12.67
CA ASN A 58 -8.10 -8.41 -13.33
C ASN A 58 -6.80 -8.12 -12.58
N GLN A 59 -6.60 -6.90 -12.09
CA GLN A 59 -5.40 -6.53 -11.36
C GLN A 59 -5.28 -7.30 -10.03
N LEU A 60 -6.40 -7.52 -9.33
CA LEU A 60 -6.45 -8.36 -8.13
C LEU A 60 -6.03 -9.81 -8.43
N ARG A 61 -6.61 -10.40 -9.49
CA ARG A 61 -6.24 -11.77 -9.91
C ARG A 61 -4.78 -11.88 -10.34
N MET A 62 -4.24 -10.86 -11.00
CA MET A 62 -2.81 -10.81 -11.39
C MET A 62 -1.87 -10.67 -10.19
N SER A 63 -2.40 -10.34 -9.01
CA SER A 63 -1.66 -10.28 -7.75
C SER A 63 -2.02 -11.43 -6.82
N ASP A 64 -2.54 -12.53 -7.37
CA ASP A 64 -2.92 -13.76 -6.67
C ASP A 64 -3.95 -13.56 -5.55
N ILE A 65 -4.79 -12.53 -5.67
CA ILE A 65 -5.89 -12.27 -4.74
C ILE A 65 -7.16 -12.92 -5.27
N GLU A 66 -7.74 -13.83 -4.48
CA GLU A 66 -9.02 -14.47 -4.72
C GLU A 66 -10.18 -13.47 -4.52
N ILE A 67 -11.03 -13.36 -5.53
CA ILE A 67 -12.22 -12.50 -5.47
C ILE A 67 -13.40 -13.36 -5.03
N VAL A 68 -13.99 -13.01 -3.89
CA VAL A 68 -15.05 -13.79 -3.24
C VAL A 68 -16.34 -12.98 -3.12
N SER A 69 -17.43 -13.66 -2.76
CA SER A 69 -18.70 -12.97 -2.52
C SER A 69 -18.62 -12.09 -1.26
N PRO A 70 -19.34 -10.96 -1.21
CA PRO A 70 -19.37 -10.09 -0.03
C PRO A 70 -19.81 -10.84 1.24
N SER A 71 -19.13 -10.57 2.34
CA SER A 71 -19.33 -11.18 3.67
C SER A 71 -18.91 -10.16 4.72
N GLU A 72 -19.47 -10.23 5.94
CA GLU A 72 -19.10 -9.36 7.06
C GLU A 72 -17.63 -9.53 7.48
N THR A 73 -17.07 -10.72 7.25
CA THR A 73 -15.68 -11.07 7.60
C THR A 73 -14.67 -10.81 6.49
N VAL A 74 -15.11 -10.35 5.32
CA VAL A 74 -14.24 -10.17 4.15
C VAL A 74 -14.12 -8.69 3.81
N PRO A 75 -12.90 -8.15 3.63
CA PRO A 75 -12.74 -6.78 3.15
C PRO A 75 -13.45 -6.56 1.80
N ASN A 76 -14.15 -5.44 1.68
CA ASN A 76 -14.86 -5.08 0.45
C ASN A 76 -14.30 -3.79 -0.15
N ILE A 77 -13.96 -3.85 -1.44
CA ILE A 77 -13.69 -2.68 -2.27
C ILE A 77 -14.98 -2.32 -2.98
N TYR A 78 -15.54 -1.16 -2.66
CA TYR A 78 -16.66 -0.60 -3.40
C TYR A 78 -16.18 0.51 -4.32
N LEU A 79 -16.29 0.30 -5.64
CA LEU A 79 -16.02 1.35 -6.63
C LEU A 79 -17.24 2.27 -6.69
N ILE A 80 -17.06 3.54 -6.34
CA ILE A 80 -18.15 4.53 -6.22
C ILE A 80 -18.44 5.18 -7.57
N SER A 81 -17.40 5.61 -8.28
CA SER A 81 -17.53 6.26 -9.58
C SER A 81 -16.20 6.34 -10.32
N GLU A 82 -16.28 6.54 -11.63
CA GLU A 82 -15.16 7.00 -12.45
C GLU A 82 -15.55 8.21 -13.30
N SER A 83 -14.57 9.00 -13.69
CA SER A 83 -14.76 10.07 -14.68
C SER A 83 -13.47 10.35 -15.45
N VAL A 84 -13.62 10.83 -16.68
CA VAL A 84 -12.53 11.36 -17.50
C VAL A 84 -12.81 12.83 -17.76
N GLY A 85 -11.92 13.70 -17.28
CA GLY A 85 -11.90 15.12 -17.59
C GLY A 85 -10.90 15.42 -18.70
N GLU A 86 -11.15 16.49 -19.44
CA GLU A 86 -10.26 16.99 -20.48
C GLU A 86 -10.05 18.51 -20.30
N ARG A 87 -8.82 18.99 -20.50
CA ARG A 87 -8.52 20.41 -20.60
C ARG A 87 -7.45 20.71 -21.64
N THR A 88 -7.52 21.87 -22.27
CA THR A 88 -6.52 22.32 -23.25
C THR A 88 -5.26 22.85 -22.57
N LEU A 89 -4.11 22.32 -22.95
CA LEU A 89 -2.79 22.77 -22.49
C LEU A 89 -2.16 23.80 -23.42
N SER A 90 -2.34 23.64 -24.73
CA SER A 90 -1.76 24.55 -25.72
C SER A 90 -2.64 24.69 -26.95
N LEU A 91 -2.40 25.77 -27.71
CA LEU A 91 -3.15 26.11 -28.91
C LEU A 91 -2.23 26.19 -30.13
N TYR A 92 -2.76 25.80 -31.28
CA TYR A 92 -2.20 26.13 -32.58
C TYR A 92 -2.34 27.62 -32.89
N GLN A 93 -1.64 28.11 -33.93
CA GLN A 93 -1.73 29.51 -34.40
C GLN A 93 -3.16 29.94 -34.78
N ASN A 94 -4.02 28.98 -35.14
CA ASN A 94 -5.42 29.20 -35.46
C ASN A 94 -6.36 29.09 -34.24
N THR A 95 -5.80 29.13 -33.01
CA THR A 95 -6.56 29.09 -31.75
C THR A 95 -7.30 27.75 -31.50
N ARG A 96 -6.99 26.69 -32.26
CA ARG A 96 -7.47 25.33 -31.95
C ARG A 96 -6.58 24.66 -30.92
N ALA A 97 -7.13 23.72 -30.15
CA ALA A 97 -6.34 22.89 -29.25
C ALA A 97 -5.23 22.15 -30.01
N ALA A 98 -4.01 22.18 -29.48
CA ALA A 98 -2.85 21.45 -29.99
C ALA A 98 -2.46 20.32 -29.05
N GLU A 99 -2.42 20.61 -27.76
CA GLU A 99 -2.20 19.62 -26.71
C GLU A 99 -3.36 19.67 -25.71
N LEU A 100 -3.82 18.49 -25.36
CA LEU A 100 -4.90 18.26 -24.41
C LEU A 100 -4.35 17.44 -23.25
N GLU A 101 -4.87 17.69 -22.06
CA GLU A 101 -4.64 16.88 -20.87
C GLU A 101 -5.91 16.09 -20.55
N LEU A 102 -5.77 14.79 -20.42
CA LEU A 102 -6.78 13.88 -19.91
C LEU A 102 -6.51 13.60 -18.44
N THR A 103 -7.54 13.68 -17.61
CA THR A 103 -7.48 13.31 -16.19
C THR A 103 -8.55 12.27 -15.89
N PHE A 104 -8.13 11.05 -15.60
CA PHE A 104 -8.99 9.97 -15.12
C PHE A 104 -9.06 10.05 -13.59
N ASN A 105 -10.27 10.08 -13.03
CA ASN A 105 -10.50 10.05 -11.59
C ASN A 105 -11.35 8.84 -11.23
N ALA A 106 -11.00 8.16 -10.15
CA ALA A 106 -11.81 7.09 -9.58
C ALA A 106 -11.96 7.28 -8.07
N SER A 107 -13.22 7.24 -7.62
CA SER A 107 -13.57 7.26 -6.19
C SER A 107 -13.98 5.86 -5.75
N TYR A 108 -13.50 5.45 -4.59
CA TYR A 108 -13.77 4.12 -4.05
C TYR A 108 -13.75 4.13 -2.52
N SER A 109 -14.43 3.17 -1.91
CA SER A 109 -14.32 2.91 -0.48
C SER A 109 -13.80 1.50 -0.22
N VAL A 110 -13.06 1.37 0.88
CA VAL A 110 -12.58 0.10 1.40
C VAL A 110 -13.25 -0.10 2.75
N THR A 111 -13.98 -1.19 2.86
CA THR A 111 -14.57 -1.64 4.12
C THR A 111 -13.71 -2.77 4.65
N LEU A 112 -13.17 -2.60 5.85
CA LEU A 112 -12.47 -3.67 6.55
C LEU A 112 -13.31 -4.14 7.74
N PRO A 113 -13.34 -5.45 8.05
CA PRO A 113 -13.86 -5.94 9.32
C PRO A 113 -13.16 -5.22 10.48
N GLU A 114 -13.90 -4.92 11.56
CA GLU A 114 -13.43 -4.26 12.79
C GLU A 114 -12.95 -2.79 12.68
N VAL A 115 -12.44 -2.34 11.53
CA VAL A 115 -11.93 -0.97 11.35
C VAL A 115 -12.96 -0.02 10.74
N GLY A 116 -13.90 -0.56 9.96
CA GLY A 116 -14.95 0.21 9.29
C GLY A 116 -14.60 0.67 7.88
N ILE A 117 -15.27 1.73 7.43
CA ILE A 117 -15.23 2.19 6.03
C ILE A 117 -14.29 3.39 5.88
N LYS A 118 -13.41 3.34 4.88
CA LYS A 118 -12.57 4.47 4.46
C LYS A 118 -12.76 4.76 2.98
N THR A 119 -12.93 6.03 2.63
CA THR A 119 -13.10 6.49 1.26
C THR A 119 -11.81 7.10 0.73
N PHE A 120 -11.50 6.79 -0.52
CA PHE A 120 -10.29 7.23 -1.21
C PHE A 120 -10.64 7.71 -2.62
N SER A 121 -9.72 8.47 -3.19
CA SER A 121 -9.74 8.85 -4.59
C SER A 121 -8.36 8.65 -5.20
N THR A 122 -8.33 8.21 -6.45
CA THR A 122 -7.11 8.13 -7.25
C THR A 122 -7.31 8.87 -8.57
N SER A 123 -6.25 9.55 -9.02
CA SER A 123 -6.25 10.32 -10.24
C SER A 123 -5.02 9.98 -11.08
N VAL A 124 -5.21 9.85 -12.38
CA VAL A 124 -4.14 9.64 -13.36
C VAL A 124 -4.29 10.70 -14.43
N THR A 125 -3.19 11.37 -14.78
CA THR A 125 -3.18 12.44 -15.77
C THR A 125 -2.19 12.11 -16.89
N ARG A 126 -2.59 12.36 -18.14
CA ARG A 126 -1.76 12.19 -19.34
C ARG A 126 -2.02 13.33 -20.32
N SER A 127 -0.98 13.81 -21.00
CA SER A 127 -1.16 14.70 -22.15
C SER A 127 -1.14 13.92 -23.47
N TYR A 128 -1.86 14.43 -24.46
CA TYR A 128 -1.86 13.92 -25.83
C TYR A 128 -2.04 15.05 -26.84
N LEU A 129 -1.55 14.84 -28.07
CA LEU A 129 -1.62 15.83 -29.14
C LEU A 129 -2.87 15.64 -29.99
N ASP A 130 -3.62 16.72 -30.23
CA ASP A 130 -4.73 16.73 -31.19
C ASP A 130 -4.20 16.74 -32.63
N ASN A 131 -4.99 16.21 -33.57
CA ASN A 131 -4.78 16.42 -34.99
C ASN A 131 -6.12 16.33 -35.74
N PRO A 132 -6.69 17.45 -36.22
CA PRO A 132 -7.98 17.46 -36.88
C PRO A 132 -7.96 16.73 -38.24
N LEU A 133 -6.80 16.61 -38.88
CA LEU A 133 -6.67 15.90 -40.16
C LEU A 133 -6.76 14.38 -39.99
N THR A 134 -6.59 13.88 -38.76
CA THR A 134 -6.60 12.46 -38.44
C THR A 134 -7.53 12.16 -37.25
N ALA A 135 -8.69 12.81 -37.19
CA ALA A 135 -9.62 12.73 -36.08
C ALA A 135 -9.99 11.27 -35.69
N LEU A 136 -10.19 10.38 -36.67
CA LEU A 136 -10.48 8.97 -36.40
C LEU A 136 -9.32 8.25 -35.68
N ALA A 137 -8.09 8.45 -36.16
CA ALA A 137 -6.92 7.87 -35.52
C ALA A 137 -6.71 8.43 -34.10
N LYS A 138 -6.99 9.73 -33.91
CA LYS A 138 -6.93 10.38 -32.59
C LYS A 138 -7.99 9.88 -31.62
N SER A 139 -9.18 9.53 -32.09
CA SER A 139 -10.20 8.87 -31.24
C SER A 139 -9.69 7.52 -30.73
N VAL A 140 -9.11 6.69 -31.60
CA VAL A 140 -8.58 5.37 -31.20
C VAL A 140 -7.38 5.51 -30.25
N GLU A 141 -6.48 6.46 -30.50
CA GLU A 141 -5.36 6.77 -29.60
C GLU A 141 -5.88 7.20 -28.22
N ARG A 142 -6.88 8.08 -28.17
CA ARG A 142 -7.51 8.52 -26.93
C ARG A 142 -8.11 7.34 -26.16
N ASP A 143 -8.88 6.47 -26.82
CA ASP A 143 -9.49 5.31 -26.17
C ASP A 143 -8.42 4.40 -25.54
N MET A 144 -7.30 4.19 -26.24
CA MET A 144 -6.16 3.44 -25.73
C MET A 144 -5.52 4.12 -24.51
N ILE A 145 -5.33 5.44 -24.56
CA ILE A 145 -4.79 6.21 -23.43
C ILE A 145 -5.72 6.12 -22.22
N GLU A 146 -7.03 6.30 -22.40
CA GLU A 146 -7.99 6.19 -21.31
C GLU A 146 -7.98 4.79 -20.66
N ASP A 147 -7.86 3.73 -21.46
CA ASP A 147 -7.74 2.36 -20.96
C ASP A 147 -6.43 2.11 -20.20
N GLU A 148 -5.30 2.68 -20.66
CA GLU A 148 -4.05 2.64 -19.92
C GLU A 148 -4.18 3.39 -18.57
N MET A 149 -4.83 4.56 -18.57
CA MET A 149 -5.07 5.35 -17.36
C MET A 149 -5.94 4.59 -16.36
N ARG A 150 -7.01 3.92 -16.80
CA ARG A 150 -7.84 3.03 -15.96
C ARG A 150 -7.01 1.90 -15.35
N LYS A 151 -6.12 1.27 -16.12
CA LYS A 151 -5.23 0.20 -15.63
C LYS A 151 -4.24 0.72 -14.58
N LEU A 152 -3.66 1.90 -14.79
CA LEU A 152 -2.76 2.55 -13.83
C LEU A 152 -3.50 2.89 -12.52
N ALA A 153 -4.72 3.43 -12.62
CA ALA A 153 -5.57 3.71 -11.47
C ALA A 153 -5.91 2.44 -10.68
N ALA A 154 -6.30 1.35 -11.36
CA ALA A 154 -6.54 0.05 -10.72
C ALA A 154 -5.31 -0.46 -9.95
N THR A 155 -4.12 -0.32 -10.54
CA THR A 155 -2.85 -0.67 -9.89
C THR A 155 -2.57 0.19 -8.66
N GLN A 156 -2.94 1.48 -8.71
CA GLN A 156 -2.79 2.41 -7.59
C GLN A 156 -3.76 2.06 -6.44
N ILE A 157 -5.00 1.70 -6.74
CA ILE A 157 -5.99 1.23 -5.75
C ILE A 157 -5.44 0.02 -4.99
N LEU A 158 -4.91 -0.98 -5.70
CA LEU A 158 -4.34 -2.17 -5.07
C LEU A 158 -3.13 -1.85 -4.20
N ARG A 159 -2.24 -0.96 -4.65
CA ARG A 159 -1.11 -0.50 -3.83
C ARG A 159 -1.57 0.23 -2.57
N GLN A 160 -2.63 1.03 -2.66
CA GLN A 160 -3.19 1.74 -1.51
C GLN A 160 -3.85 0.79 -0.52
N MET A 161 -4.55 -0.22 -1.02
CA MET A 161 -5.10 -1.31 -0.20
C MET A 161 -4.03 -2.05 0.61
N ALA A 162 -2.95 -2.45 -0.06
CA ALA A 162 -1.86 -3.17 0.60
C ALA A 162 -1.19 -2.33 1.70
N ARG A 163 -1.07 -1.02 1.50
CA ARG A 163 -0.58 -0.07 2.52
C ARG A 163 -1.54 0.07 3.69
N LEU A 164 -2.83 0.30 3.42
CA LEU A 164 -3.84 0.50 4.46
C LEU A 164 -3.88 -0.67 5.45
N LYS A 165 -3.76 -1.90 4.96
CA LYS A 165 -3.69 -3.06 5.83
C LYS A 165 -2.39 -3.11 6.63
N ALA A 166 -1.24 -2.83 6.01
CA ALA A 166 0.04 -2.81 6.72
C ALA A 166 0.01 -1.79 7.87
N ASP A 167 -0.60 -0.62 7.64
CA ASP A 167 -0.76 0.41 8.67
C ASP A 167 -1.68 -0.06 9.81
N ILE A 168 -2.78 -0.77 9.50
CA ILE A 168 -3.70 -1.33 10.52
C ILE A 168 -2.99 -2.41 11.36
N ALA A 169 -2.33 -3.37 10.72
CA ALA A 169 -1.60 -4.43 11.42
C ALA A 169 -0.48 -3.87 12.32
N ALA A 170 0.21 -2.82 11.87
CA ALA A 170 1.22 -2.14 12.67
C ALA A 170 0.62 -1.43 13.91
N ASN A 171 -0.56 -0.81 13.76
CA ASN A 171 -1.23 -0.12 14.85
C ASN A 171 -1.78 -1.09 15.90
N GLU A 172 -2.38 -2.21 15.49
CA GLU A 172 -2.86 -3.27 16.41
C GLU A 172 -1.73 -3.80 17.29
N HIS A 173 -0.58 -4.13 16.68
CA HIS A 173 0.60 -4.60 17.42
C HIS A 173 1.14 -3.56 18.42
N GLN A 174 1.05 -2.26 18.10
CA GLN A 174 1.43 -1.20 19.03
C GLN A 174 0.46 -1.08 20.22
N LEU A 175 -0.85 -1.22 19.97
CA LEU A 175 -1.88 -1.19 21.01
C LEU A 175 -1.71 -2.37 21.98
N GLU A 176 -1.48 -3.58 21.47
CA GLU A 176 -1.23 -4.77 22.29
C GLU A 176 0.06 -4.65 23.12
N GLN A 177 1.12 -4.04 22.57
CA GLN A 177 2.36 -3.79 23.32
C GLN A 177 2.14 -2.82 24.47
N GLN A 178 1.40 -1.74 24.23
CA GLN A 178 1.07 -0.75 25.25
C GLN A 178 0.21 -1.37 26.36
N GLU A 179 -0.80 -2.18 26.02
CA GLU A 179 -1.60 -2.89 27.02
C GLU A 179 -0.77 -3.87 27.85
N ASN A 180 0.12 -4.64 27.21
CA ASN A 180 0.98 -5.60 27.90
C ASN A 180 2.02 -4.92 28.80
N GLU A 181 2.59 -3.78 28.39
CA GLU A 181 3.50 -2.98 29.21
C GLU A 181 2.78 -2.35 30.40
N GLN A 182 1.54 -1.91 30.21
CA GLN A 182 0.70 -1.35 31.26
C GLN A 182 0.29 -2.43 32.27
N GLN A 183 -0.10 -3.62 31.80
CA GLN A 183 -0.39 -4.77 32.68
C GLN A 183 0.84 -5.26 33.47
N ARG A 184 2.04 -5.27 32.85
CA ARG A 184 3.28 -5.60 33.57
C ARG A 184 3.61 -4.57 34.64
N THR A 185 3.42 -3.29 34.33
CA THR A 185 3.63 -2.18 35.27
C THR A 185 2.66 -2.26 36.45
N ASP A 186 1.39 -2.56 36.16
CA ASP A 186 0.35 -2.74 37.18
C ASP A 186 0.66 -3.96 38.06
N GLN A 187 1.04 -5.10 37.49
CA GLN A 187 1.40 -6.31 38.25
C GLN A 187 2.63 -6.10 39.16
N GLN A 188 3.63 -5.35 38.71
CA GLN A 188 4.78 -4.98 39.53
C GLN A 188 4.42 -4.02 40.67
N ALA A 189 3.38 -3.20 40.50
CA ALA A 189 2.91 -2.30 41.55
C ALA A 189 2.18 -3.02 42.71
N TYR A 190 1.67 -4.25 42.50
CA TYR A 190 0.98 -5.05 43.52
C TYR A 190 1.83 -6.17 44.12
N GLU A 191 3.16 -6.06 44.11
CA GLU A 191 4.04 -7.06 44.75
C GLU A 191 3.87 -6.99 46.29
N ILE A 192 3.00 -7.84 46.85
CA ILE A 192 2.76 -7.93 48.29
C ILE A 192 3.91 -8.68 48.95
N ASN A 193 4.85 -7.93 49.54
CA ASN A 193 5.88 -8.50 50.41
C ASN A 193 5.23 -8.95 51.73
N THR A 194 4.92 -10.25 51.81
CA THR A 194 4.45 -10.87 53.04
C THR A 194 5.67 -11.09 53.94
N VAL A 195 5.90 -10.17 54.88
CA VAL A 195 6.87 -10.36 55.96
C VAL A 195 6.16 -11.14 57.07
N GLU A 196 6.53 -12.40 57.23
CA GLU A 196 6.09 -13.21 58.36
C GLU A 196 6.82 -12.73 59.62
N SER A 197 6.10 -12.04 60.49
CA SER A 197 6.63 -11.64 61.80
C SER A 197 6.58 -12.83 62.75
N GLU A 198 7.73 -13.26 63.26
CA GLU A 198 7.80 -14.29 64.31
C GLU A 198 6.96 -13.89 65.54
N PRO A 199 6.24 -14.84 66.17
CA PRO A 199 5.37 -14.54 67.29
C PRO A 199 6.18 -14.05 68.50
N SER A 200 5.82 -12.87 69.00
CA SER A 200 6.36 -12.28 70.21
C SER A 200 6.10 -13.17 71.42
N GLN A 201 7.18 -13.54 72.13
CA GLN A 201 7.08 -14.29 73.37
C GLN A 201 6.38 -13.45 74.44
N PHE A 202 5.14 -13.81 74.77
CA PHE A 202 4.42 -13.28 75.92
C PHE A 202 5.04 -13.85 77.20
N THR A 203 5.90 -13.09 77.86
CA THR A 203 6.38 -13.40 79.22
C THR A 203 5.38 -12.88 80.24
N ALA A 204 4.78 -13.81 81.00
CA ALA A 204 3.86 -13.49 82.09
C ALA A 204 4.62 -12.81 83.26
N PRO A 205 4.01 -11.83 83.96
CA PRO A 205 4.67 -11.16 85.08
C PRO A 205 4.77 -12.07 86.31
N ALA A 206 5.95 -12.11 86.92
CA ALA A 206 6.19 -12.80 88.19
C ALA A 206 5.58 -12.01 89.35
N THR A 207 4.79 -12.68 90.17
CA THR A 207 4.27 -12.17 91.46
C THR A 207 5.37 -12.19 92.52
N ASN A 208 5.64 -11.04 93.14
CA ASN A 208 6.08 -10.89 94.53
C ASN A 208 5.82 -9.46 95.01
#